data_AF-A0A5S5DRY5-F1
#
_entry.id   AF-A0A5S5DRY5-F1
#
_cell.length_a   1.000
_cell.length_b   1.000
_cell.length_c   1.000
_cell.angle_alpha   90.00
_cell.angle_beta   90.00
_cell.angle_gamma   90.00
#
_symmetry.space_group_name_H-M   'P 1'
#
loop_
_entity.id
_entity.type
_entity.pdbx_description
1 polymer ?
#
loop_
_entity_poly.entity_id
_entity_poly.type
_entity_poly.pdbx_seq_one_letter_code
_entity_poly.pdbx_strand_id
1 'polypeptide(L)'
;MKKLFVTAAALACLTAACQNAQDTNDAQALSAKAIEIHDLIMPQVSTFDKHTVLIDSLLGNLASLKAGNPSLDTNATREQLSTLKADLESATDNMMTWMKEYTPDSTDAAYQQAEVDRISQLKTAFEKATQDAERVLVPLTPHDK
;
A
#
# COMPACT_ATOMS: atom_id res chain seq x y z
N MET A 1 -63.20 -28.16 -49.29
CA MET A 1 -62.20 -28.23 -48.21
C MET A 1 -61.27 -27.02 -48.36
N LYS A 2 -61.35 -26.06 -47.43
CA LYS A 2 -60.62 -24.78 -47.44
C LYS A 2 -59.19 -25.01 -46.95
N LYS A 3 -58.18 -24.61 -47.73
CA LYS A 3 -56.77 -24.59 -47.32
C LYS A 3 -56.48 -23.24 -46.67
N LEU A 4 -56.21 -23.24 -45.37
CA LEU A 4 -55.80 -22.07 -44.60
C LEU A 4 -54.28 -22.01 -44.54
N PHE A 5 -53.76 -20.85 -44.92
CA PHE A 5 -52.39 -20.40 -44.73
C PHE A 5 -52.05 -20.34 -43.24
N VAL A 6 -50.84 -20.76 -42.86
CA VAL A 6 -50.21 -20.36 -41.60
C VAL A 6 -48.78 -19.90 -41.90
N THR A 7 -48.61 -18.60 -41.76
CA THR A 7 -47.39 -17.80 -41.82
C THR A 7 -46.51 -18.12 -40.60
N ALA A 8 -45.29 -18.59 -40.81
CA ALA A 8 -44.30 -18.73 -39.75
C ALA A 8 -43.46 -17.44 -39.67
N ALA A 9 -43.68 -16.65 -38.63
CA ALA A 9 -42.89 -15.47 -38.28
C ALA A 9 -42.12 -15.72 -36.99
N ALA A 10 -40.81 -15.44 -37.06
CA ALA A 10 -39.90 -14.97 -36.02
C ALA A 10 -39.90 -15.66 -34.64
N LEU A 11 -38.76 -16.26 -34.26
CA LEU A 11 -38.03 -15.90 -33.04
C LEU A 11 -36.65 -16.57 -33.00
N ALA A 12 -35.58 -15.80 -33.21
CA ALA A 12 -34.22 -16.23 -32.86
C ALA A 12 -33.34 -14.99 -32.67
N CYS A 13 -33.57 -14.25 -31.58
CA CYS A 13 -32.57 -13.33 -31.03
C CYS A 13 -32.56 -13.50 -29.51
N LEU A 14 -31.36 -13.32 -28.96
CA LEU A 14 -31.00 -13.17 -27.53
C LEU A 14 -30.55 -14.44 -26.81
N THR A 15 -29.32 -14.89 -27.10
CA THR A 15 -28.51 -15.69 -26.14
C THR A 15 -27.08 -15.18 -26.01
N ALA A 16 -26.87 -13.85 -25.99
CA ALA A 16 -25.54 -13.25 -25.81
C ALA A 16 -25.43 -12.43 -24.51
N ALA A 17 -25.92 -12.95 -23.38
CA ALA A 17 -25.87 -12.25 -22.10
C ALA A 17 -25.51 -13.19 -20.92
N CYS A 18 -24.45 -13.99 -21.05
CA CYS A 18 -23.95 -14.84 -19.94
C CYS A 18 -22.41 -14.99 -19.91
N GLN A 19 -21.63 -14.09 -20.52
CA GLN A 19 -20.15 -14.13 -20.43
C GLN A 19 -19.57 -13.24 -19.32
N ASN A 20 -20.34 -12.30 -18.75
CA ASN A 20 -19.81 -11.33 -17.78
C ASN A 20 -19.80 -11.78 -16.31
N ALA A 21 -20.45 -12.90 -15.95
CA ALA A 21 -20.63 -13.26 -14.54
C ALA A 21 -19.36 -13.84 -13.89
N GLN A 22 -18.42 -14.39 -14.66
CA GLN A 22 -17.19 -14.98 -14.13
C GLN A 22 -16.14 -13.89 -13.87
N ASP A 23 -15.88 -13.02 -14.85
CA ASP A 23 -14.89 -11.94 -14.74
C ASP A 23 -15.21 -10.92 -13.63
N THR A 24 -16.49 -10.63 -13.38
CA THR A 24 -16.90 -9.72 -12.28
C THR A 24 -16.65 -10.29 -10.89
N ASN A 25 -16.80 -11.62 -10.72
CA ASN A 25 -16.53 -12.26 -9.43
C ASN A 25 -15.02 -12.25 -9.11
N ASP A 26 -14.19 -12.44 -10.13
CA ASP A 26 -12.74 -12.42 -9.99
C ASP A 26 -12.23 -11.00 -9.67
N ALA A 27 -12.75 -9.97 -10.35
CA ALA A 27 -12.42 -8.57 -10.07
C ALA A 27 -12.78 -8.16 -8.63
N GLN A 28 -13.95 -8.57 -8.13
CA GLN A 28 -14.38 -8.26 -6.76
C GLN A 28 -13.51 -8.96 -5.71
N ALA A 29 -13.13 -10.22 -5.94
CA ALA A 29 -12.24 -10.95 -5.05
C ALA A 29 -10.84 -10.31 -4.98
N LEU A 30 -10.31 -9.86 -6.12
CA LEU A 30 -9.04 -9.14 -6.18
C LEU A 30 -9.11 -7.79 -5.48
N SER A 31 -10.21 -7.05 -5.64
CA SER A 31 -10.43 -5.80 -4.89
C SER A 31 -10.42 -6.02 -3.38
N ALA A 32 -11.14 -7.03 -2.89
CA ALA A 32 -11.16 -7.38 -1.48
C ALA A 32 -9.75 -7.71 -0.94
N LYS A 33 -8.96 -8.43 -1.74
CA LYS A 33 -7.56 -8.75 -1.40
C LYS A 33 -6.68 -7.49 -1.35
N ALA A 34 -6.85 -6.54 -2.27
CA ALA A 34 -6.10 -5.28 -2.24
C ALA A 34 -6.38 -4.49 -0.96
N ILE A 35 -7.66 -4.40 -0.56
CA ILE A 35 -8.09 -3.76 0.69
C ILE A 35 -7.56 -4.50 1.93
N GLU A 36 -7.55 -5.84 1.94
CA GLU A 36 -6.98 -6.62 3.04
C GLU A 36 -5.49 -6.27 3.27
N ILE A 37 -4.72 -6.14 2.19
CA ILE A 37 -3.30 -5.75 2.28
C ILE A 37 -3.17 -4.32 2.78
N HIS A 38 -3.99 -3.39 2.29
CA HIS A 38 -4.05 -2.02 2.81
C HIS A 38 -4.29 -2.00 4.33
N ASP A 39 -5.34 -2.69 4.80
CA ASP A 39 -5.72 -2.71 6.21
C ASP A 39 -4.62 -3.32 7.10
N LEU A 40 -3.88 -4.30 6.57
CA LEU A 40 -2.75 -4.91 7.27
C LEU A 40 -1.62 -3.92 7.56
N ILE A 41 -1.33 -2.98 6.65
CA ILE A 41 -0.18 -2.08 6.75
C ILE A 41 -0.53 -0.69 7.30
N MET A 42 -1.81 -0.29 7.26
CA MET A 42 -2.26 0.99 7.80
C MET A 42 -1.87 1.28 9.27
N PRO A 43 -1.84 0.30 10.20
CA PRO A 43 -1.40 0.56 11.58
C PRO A 43 0.03 1.12 11.68
N GLN A 44 0.90 0.79 10.71
CA GLN A 44 2.29 1.22 10.69
C GLN A 44 2.44 2.72 10.38
N VAL A 45 1.48 3.33 9.67
CA VAL A 45 1.51 4.77 9.34
C VAL A 45 1.68 5.62 10.60
N SER A 46 0.88 5.33 11.63
CA SER A 46 0.96 6.07 12.90
C SER A 46 2.29 5.87 13.64
N THR A 47 2.96 4.75 13.42
CA THR A 47 4.30 4.47 13.96
C THR A 47 5.35 5.25 13.17
N PHE A 48 5.22 5.32 11.85
CA PHE A 48 6.12 6.10 10.99
C PHE A 48 6.04 7.59 11.34
N ASP A 49 4.85 8.15 11.55
CA ASP A 49 4.68 9.54 12.00
C ASP A 49 5.38 9.83 13.34
N LYS A 50 5.33 8.89 14.27
CA LYS A 50 6.05 9.02 15.55
C LYS A 50 7.57 8.95 15.35
N HIS A 51 8.02 8.06 14.45
CA HIS A 51 9.43 7.93 14.12
C HIS A 51 9.97 9.18 13.41
N THR A 52 9.23 9.82 12.51
CA THR A 52 9.68 11.07 11.85
C THR A 52 9.86 12.20 12.85
N VAL A 53 8.94 12.34 13.82
CA VAL A 53 9.08 13.29 14.94
C VAL A 53 10.31 12.98 15.82
N LEU A 54 10.53 11.70 16.14
CA LEU A 54 11.72 11.27 16.88
C LEU A 54 13.00 11.58 16.10
N ILE A 55 13.03 11.32 14.80
CA ILE A 55 14.16 11.60 13.93
C ILE A 55 14.49 13.10 13.94
N ASP A 56 13.49 13.97 13.83
CA ASP A 56 13.70 15.42 13.90
C ASP A 56 14.32 15.84 15.24
N SER A 57 13.86 15.25 16.34
CA SER A 57 14.45 15.47 17.66
C SER A 57 15.91 15.02 17.71
N LEU A 58 16.23 13.83 17.20
CA LEU A 58 17.60 13.30 17.16
C LEU A 58 18.53 14.16 16.29
N LEU A 59 18.07 14.57 15.10
CA LEU A 59 18.80 15.44 14.18
C LEU A 59 19.13 16.81 14.79
N GLY A 60 18.20 17.36 15.59
CA GLY A 60 18.40 18.61 16.34
C GLY A 60 19.35 18.48 17.53
N ASN A 61 19.57 17.26 18.04
CA ASN A 61 20.31 16.99 19.27
C ASN A 61 21.58 16.14 19.08
N LEU A 62 22.12 16.03 17.86
CA LEU A 62 23.31 15.21 17.56
C LEU A 62 24.54 15.55 18.43
N ALA A 63 24.74 16.82 18.79
CA ALA A 63 25.84 17.23 19.68
C ALA A 63 25.69 16.62 21.09
N SER A 64 24.47 16.61 21.63
CA SER A 64 24.15 15.99 22.91
C SER A 64 24.32 14.48 22.86
N LEU A 65 23.91 13.83 21.76
CA LEU A 65 24.12 12.40 21.54
C LEU A 65 25.62 12.04 21.49
N LYS A 66 26.44 12.86 20.82
CA LYS A 66 27.91 12.69 20.79
C LYS A 66 28.55 12.87 22.17
N ALA A 67 28.02 13.76 23.01
CA ALA A 67 28.50 13.93 24.38
C ALA A 67 28.24 12.69 25.23
N GLY A 68 27.08 12.04 25.07
CA GLY A 68 26.75 10.77 25.72
C GLY A 68 27.42 9.54 25.11
N ASN A 69 27.77 9.60 23.82
CA ASN A 69 28.48 8.56 23.08
C ASN A 69 29.65 9.15 22.27
N PRO A 70 30.85 9.30 22.87
CA PRO A 70 31.99 9.94 22.23
C PRO A 70 32.51 9.24 20.97
N SER A 71 32.12 8.00 20.68
CA SER A 71 32.48 7.30 19.43
C SER A 71 31.48 7.52 18.29
N LEU A 72 30.33 8.15 18.54
CA LEU A 72 29.29 8.39 17.53
C LEU A 72 29.80 9.23 16.36
N ASP A 73 29.66 8.75 15.13
CA ASP A 73 29.92 9.57 13.95
C ASP A 73 28.68 10.42 13.62
N THR A 74 28.71 11.70 14.01
CA THR A 74 27.57 12.60 13.82
C THR A 74 27.22 12.88 12.37
N ASN A 75 28.18 12.75 11.44
CA ASN A 75 27.93 12.96 10.02
C ASN A 75 27.19 11.74 9.44
N ALA A 76 27.71 10.55 9.70
CA ALA A 76 27.07 9.30 9.27
C ALA A 76 25.67 9.16 9.91
N THR A 77 25.52 9.47 11.20
CA THR A 77 24.21 9.42 11.88
C THR A 77 23.22 10.42 11.26
N ARG A 78 23.66 11.63 10.91
CA ARG A 78 22.78 12.61 10.24
C ARG A 78 22.28 12.09 8.90
N GLU A 79 23.17 11.51 8.10
CA GLU A 79 22.81 10.93 6.81
C GLU A 79 21.81 9.78 6.97
N GLN A 80 22.10 8.84 7.87
CA GLN A 80 21.22 7.69 8.16
C GLN A 80 19.83 8.12 8.62
N LEU A 81 19.75 9.09 9.55
CA LEU A 81 18.48 9.61 10.04
C LEU A 81 17.70 10.35 8.95
N SER A 82 18.36 11.16 8.13
CA SER A 82 17.70 11.92 7.06
C SER A 82 17.16 10.99 5.98
N THR A 83 17.92 9.96 5.60
CA THR A 83 17.48 8.93 4.66
C THR A 83 16.31 8.13 5.23
N LEU A 84 16.38 7.70 6.50
CA LEU A 84 15.27 6.98 7.12
C LEU A 84 13.99 7.82 7.15
N LYS A 85 14.08 9.10 7.50
CA LYS A 85 12.91 10.00 7.50
C LYS A 85 12.26 10.06 6.12
N ALA A 86 13.06 10.27 5.08
CA ALA A 86 12.57 10.31 3.70
C ALA A 86 11.92 8.98 3.28
N ASP A 87 12.48 7.83 3.68
CA ASP A 87 11.92 6.51 3.38
C ASP A 87 10.55 6.30 4.07
N LEU A 88 10.42 6.71 5.34
CA LEU A 88 9.16 6.62 6.10
C LEU A 88 8.05 7.51 5.51
N GLU A 89 8.40 8.76 5.17
CA GLU A 89 7.48 9.71 4.53
C GLU A 89 7.06 9.22 3.15
N SER A 90 8.02 8.78 2.32
CA SER A 90 7.75 8.23 0.99
C SER A 90 6.85 7.00 1.01
N ALA A 91 7.04 6.08 1.94
CA ALA A 91 6.16 4.91 2.09
C ALA A 91 4.70 5.35 2.36
N THR A 92 4.52 6.31 3.27
CA THR A 92 3.20 6.85 3.63
C THR A 92 2.57 7.63 2.48
N ASP A 93 3.32 8.51 1.81
CA ASP A 93 2.84 9.29 0.68
C ASP A 93 2.42 8.41 -0.50
N ASN A 94 3.16 7.34 -0.76
CA ASN A 94 2.82 6.38 -1.81
C ASN A 94 1.55 5.59 -1.47
N MET A 95 1.31 5.26 -0.19
CA MET A 95 0.04 4.71 0.27
C MET A 95 -1.12 5.70 0.06
N MET A 96 -0.94 6.97 0.42
CA MET A 96 -1.95 8.00 0.22
C MET A 96 -2.26 8.23 -1.26
N THR A 97 -1.24 8.16 -2.11
CA THR A 97 -1.39 8.24 -3.57
C THR A 97 -2.20 7.06 -4.09
N TRP A 98 -1.87 5.84 -3.66
CA TRP A 98 -2.63 4.65 -4.02
C TRP A 98 -4.10 4.77 -3.60
N MET A 99 -4.37 5.15 -2.35
CA MET A 99 -5.73 5.35 -1.83
C MET A 99 -6.55 6.37 -2.62
N LYS A 100 -5.89 7.40 -3.16
CA LYS A 100 -6.54 8.43 -3.98
C LYS A 100 -6.85 7.95 -5.41
N GLU A 101 -5.98 7.14 -5.98
CA GLU A 101 -6.07 6.66 -7.36
C GLU A 101 -6.87 5.36 -7.50
N TYR A 102 -6.99 4.59 -6.43
CA TYR A 102 -7.60 3.27 -6.45
C TYR A 102 -9.10 3.33 -6.73
N THR A 103 -9.56 2.51 -7.67
CA THR A 103 -10.96 2.41 -8.10
C THR A 103 -11.52 1.03 -7.70
N PRO A 104 -12.09 0.89 -6.48
CA PRO A 104 -12.46 -0.43 -5.94
C PRO A 104 -13.63 -1.08 -6.69
N ASP A 105 -14.49 -0.31 -7.34
CA ASP A 105 -15.66 -0.79 -8.09
C ASP A 105 -15.36 -1.15 -9.56
N SER A 106 -14.09 -1.07 -9.98
CA SER A 106 -13.67 -1.52 -11.30
C SER A 106 -13.97 -3.01 -11.50
N THR A 107 -14.68 -3.33 -12.58
CA THR A 107 -14.99 -4.71 -12.98
C THR A 107 -13.90 -5.35 -13.84
N ASP A 108 -12.80 -4.64 -14.11
CA ASP A 108 -11.66 -5.15 -14.88
C ASP A 108 -10.72 -5.95 -13.96
N ALA A 109 -10.71 -7.27 -14.12
CA ALA A 109 -9.88 -8.17 -13.34
C ALA A 109 -8.36 -7.93 -13.51
N ALA A 110 -7.92 -7.49 -14.71
CA ALA A 110 -6.49 -7.20 -14.94
C ALA A 110 -6.09 -5.92 -14.21
N TYR A 111 -6.96 -4.90 -14.19
CA TYR A 111 -6.76 -3.71 -13.36
C TYR A 111 -6.68 -4.08 -11.88
N GLN A 112 -7.64 -4.86 -11.36
CA GLN A 112 -7.66 -5.23 -9.93
C GLN A 112 -6.44 -6.07 -9.55
N GLN A 113 -5.96 -6.95 -10.44
CA GLN A 113 -4.71 -7.68 -10.21
C GLN A 113 -3.50 -6.75 -10.16
N ALA A 114 -3.42 -5.75 -11.04
CA ALA A 114 -2.33 -4.76 -11.02
C ALA A 114 -2.34 -3.94 -9.72
N GLU A 115 -3.52 -3.62 -9.18
CA GLU A 115 -3.66 -2.92 -7.90
C GLU A 115 -3.26 -3.81 -6.70
N VAL A 116 -3.59 -5.11 -6.74
CA VAL A 116 -3.06 -6.09 -5.76
C VAL A 116 -1.53 -6.13 -5.79
N ASP A 117 -0.93 -6.11 -6.97
CA ASP A 117 0.53 -6.12 -7.10
C ASP A 117 1.14 -4.81 -6.59
N ARG A 118 0.52 -3.67 -6.90
CA ARG A 118 0.94 -2.34 -6.43
C ARG A 118 0.88 -2.23 -4.91
N ILE A 119 -0.22 -2.62 -4.26
CA ILE A 119 -0.34 -2.59 -2.80
C ILE A 119 0.59 -3.61 -2.11
N SER A 120 0.90 -4.73 -2.77
CA SER A 120 1.90 -5.70 -2.28
C SER A 120 3.33 -5.11 -2.29
N GLN A 121 3.66 -4.29 -3.30
CA GLN A 121 4.92 -3.56 -3.33
C GLN A 121 4.97 -2.49 -2.24
N LEU A 122 3.86 -1.78 -2.00
CA LEU A 122 3.76 -0.85 -0.87
C LEU A 122 3.97 -1.56 0.46
N LYS A 123 3.36 -2.73 0.68
CA LYS A 123 3.61 -3.55 1.85
C LYS A 123 5.10 -3.86 2.03
N THR A 124 5.79 -4.22 0.96
CA THR A 124 7.25 -4.49 1.01
C THR A 124 8.04 -3.24 1.41
N ALA A 125 7.65 -2.07 0.90
CA ALA A 125 8.28 -0.80 1.27
C ALA A 125 8.05 -0.46 2.76
N PHE A 126 6.85 -0.71 3.28
CA PHE A 126 6.52 -0.56 4.70
C PHE A 126 7.35 -1.50 5.59
N GLU A 127 7.49 -2.77 5.19
CA GLU A 127 8.30 -3.74 5.93
C GLU A 127 9.78 -3.32 5.97
N LYS A 128 10.32 -2.86 4.83
CA LYS A 128 11.70 -2.33 4.77
C LYS A 128 11.86 -1.11 5.67
N ALA A 129 10.95 -0.14 5.58
CA ALA A 129 11.02 1.09 6.37
C ALA A 129 10.94 0.79 7.88
N THR A 130 10.13 -0.20 8.29
CA THR A 130 10.08 -0.69 9.67
C THR A 130 11.42 -1.27 10.12
N GLN A 131 12.02 -2.17 9.32
CA GLN A 131 13.31 -2.77 9.65
C GLN A 131 14.43 -1.73 9.72
N ASP A 132 14.42 -0.75 8.82
CA ASP A 132 15.40 0.34 8.83
C ASP A 132 15.21 1.26 10.05
N ALA A 133 13.97 1.52 10.46
CA ALA A 133 13.68 2.26 11.68
C ALA A 133 14.22 1.55 12.92
N GLU A 134 13.99 0.24 13.04
CA GLU A 134 14.55 -0.55 14.14
C GLU A 134 16.08 -0.50 14.14
N ARG A 135 16.71 -0.71 12.99
CA ARG A 135 18.17 -0.72 12.85
C ARG A 135 18.82 0.62 13.20
N VAL A 136 18.19 1.73 12.83
CA VAL A 136 18.78 3.08 12.99
C VAL A 136 18.38 3.74 14.31
N LEU A 137 17.13 3.61 14.76
CA LEU A 137 16.62 4.35 15.92
C LEU A 137 16.90 3.65 17.25
N VAL A 138 16.88 2.32 17.28
CA VAL A 138 17.10 1.55 18.52
C VAL A 138 18.46 1.88 19.15
N PRO A 139 19.60 1.91 18.41
CA PRO A 139 20.90 2.25 19.01
C PRO A 139 21.02 3.70 19.51
N LEU A 140 20.13 4.60 19.07
CA LEU A 140 20.16 6.03 19.36
C LEU A 140 19.19 6.44 20.47
N THR A 141 18.30 5.53 20.87
CA THR A 141 17.33 5.77 21.93
C THR A 141 17.78 5.04 23.20
N PRO A 142 17.66 5.66 24.38
CA PRO A 142 17.91 4.96 25.63
C PRO A 142 16.93 3.80 25.74
N HIS A 143 17.44 2.57 25.88
CA HIS A 143 16.60 1.49 26.39
C HIS A 143 16.26 1.82 27.84
N ASP A 144 14.99 2.08 28.13
CA ASP A 144 14.49 2.08 29.50
C ASP A 144 14.97 0.79 30.17
N LYS A 145 15.79 0.94 31.21
CA LYS A 145 16.13 -0.13 32.15
C LYS A 145 15.04 -0.23 33.21
#